data_AF-A0A950XEH7-F1
#
_entry.id   AF-A0A950XEH7-F1
#
_cell.length_a   1.000
_cell.length_b   1.000
_cell.length_c   1.000
_cell.angle_alpha   90.00
_cell.angle_beta   90.00
_cell.angle_gamma   90.00
#
_symmetry.space_group_name_H-M   'P 1'
#
loop_
_entity.id
_entity.type
_entity.pdbx_description
1 polymer ?
#
loop_
_entity_poly.entity_id
_entity_poly.type
_entity_poly.pdbx_seq_one_letter_code
_entity_poly.pdbx_strand_id
1 'polypeptide(L)'
;MDDFERALEPVVRRMERVKLPASFLREALVPGATLKLGALAMRWAGMPNKNERAVLREALDALANAGYLEHLEEETWRVVRAAE
;
A
#
# COMPACT_ATOMS: atom_id res chain seq x y z
N MET A 1 17.36 5.80 4.14
CA MET A 1 16.19 4.92 4.16
C MET A 1 15.28 5.43 5.25
N ASP A 2 14.19 6.07 4.85
CA ASP A 2 13.19 6.57 5.78
C ASP A 2 12.30 5.44 6.33
N ASP A 3 11.49 5.74 7.33
CA ASP A 3 10.66 4.75 8.03
C ASP A 3 9.64 4.09 7.08
N PHE A 4 9.15 4.81 6.07
CA PHE A 4 8.25 4.28 5.05
C PHE A 4 8.97 3.29 4.13
N GLU A 5 10.19 3.59 3.68
CA GLU A 5 10.99 2.64 2.89
C GLU A 5 11.31 1.37 3.68
N ARG A 6 11.62 1.50 4.99
CA ARG A 6 11.87 0.35 5.88
C ARG A 6 10.63 -0.52 6.05
N ALA A 7 9.44 0.10 6.15
CA ALA A 7 8.19 -0.63 6.23
C ALA A 7 7.93 -1.51 5.00
N LEU A 8 8.35 -1.05 3.81
CA LEU A 8 8.16 -1.78 2.55
C LEU A 8 9.26 -2.80 2.22
N GLU A 9 10.38 -2.80 2.96
CA GLU A 9 11.51 -3.71 2.76
C GLU A 9 11.10 -5.20 2.61
N PRO A 10 10.15 -5.74 3.39
CA PRO A 10 9.73 -7.14 3.25
C PRO A 10 9.08 -7.49 1.90
N VAL A 11 8.47 -6.50 1.24
CA VAL A 11 7.68 -6.68 0.00
C VAL A 11 8.33 -6.03 -1.22
N VAL A 12 9.41 -5.25 -1.05
CA VAL A 12 10.04 -4.44 -2.11
C VAL A 12 10.36 -5.25 -3.37
N ARG A 13 10.91 -6.47 -3.22
CA ARG A 13 11.24 -7.35 -4.36
C ARG A 13 10.01 -7.79 -5.15
N ARG A 14 8.87 -7.92 -4.48
CA ARG A 14 7.60 -8.29 -5.12
C ARG A 14 6.97 -7.08 -5.78
N MET A 15 7.06 -5.90 -5.17
CA MET A 15 6.65 -4.62 -5.77
C MET A 15 7.40 -4.35 -7.09
N GLU A 16 8.72 -4.57 -7.11
CA GLU A 16 9.55 -4.41 -8.30
C GLU A 16 9.06 -5.29 -9.47
N ARG A 17 8.71 -6.56 -9.19
CA ARG A 17 8.24 -7.52 -10.21
C ARG A 17 6.93 -7.11 -10.86
N VAL A 18 6.04 -6.49 -10.11
CA VAL A 18 4.74 -6.01 -10.61
C VAL A 18 4.78 -4.55 -11.04
N LYS A 19 5.93 -3.86 -10.92
CA LYS A 19 6.08 -2.43 -11.19
C LYS A 19 5.15 -1.55 -10.35
N LEU A 20 5.01 -1.88 -9.06
CA LEU A 20 4.32 -1.04 -8.07
C LEU A 20 5.31 -0.01 -7.53
N PRO A 21 5.23 1.27 -7.91
CA PRO A 21 6.17 2.28 -7.42
C PRO A 21 5.84 2.65 -5.96
N ALA A 22 6.87 2.77 -5.12
CA ALA A 22 6.70 3.20 -3.73
C ALA A 22 6.12 4.64 -3.64
N SER A 23 6.40 5.50 -4.62
CA SER A 23 5.81 6.85 -4.69
C SER A 23 4.28 6.83 -4.78
N PHE A 24 3.69 5.85 -5.50
CA PHE A 24 2.24 5.71 -5.58
C PHE A 24 1.62 5.40 -4.20
N LEU A 25 2.29 4.56 -3.41
CA LEU A 25 1.86 4.27 -2.04
C LEU A 25 2.03 5.50 -1.14
N ARG A 26 3.14 6.22 -1.26
CA ARG A 26 3.38 7.47 -0.52
C ARG A 26 2.30 8.52 -0.80
N GLU A 27 1.93 8.71 -2.06
CA GLU A 27 0.84 9.62 -2.48
C GLU A 27 -0.54 9.17 -1.97
N ALA A 28 -0.75 7.88 -1.73
CA ALA A 28 -1.99 7.36 -1.17
C ALA A 28 -2.12 7.59 0.34
N LEU A 29 -1.02 7.87 1.05
CA LEU A 29 -1.00 8.10 2.50
C LEU A 29 -1.41 9.53 2.85
N VAL A 30 -2.67 9.88 2.55
CA VAL A 30 -3.31 11.12 3.00
C VAL A 30 -4.01 10.88 4.34
N PRO A 31 -3.58 11.48 5.47
CA PRO A 31 -4.16 11.24 6.78
C PRO A 31 -5.68 11.40 6.82
N GLY A 32 -6.37 10.44 7.44
CA GLY A 32 -7.83 10.41 7.51
C GLY A 32 -8.52 9.83 6.27
N ALA A 33 -7.81 9.61 5.16
CA ALA A 33 -8.37 8.96 3.99
C ALA A 33 -8.62 7.45 4.22
N THR A 34 -9.54 6.89 3.44
CA THR A 34 -9.81 5.45 3.41
C THR A 34 -9.20 4.85 2.14
N LEU A 35 -8.42 3.79 2.29
CA LEU A 35 -7.87 2.99 1.20
C LEU A 35 -8.64 1.68 1.08
N LYS A 36 -9.17 1.41 -0.12
CA LYS A 36 -9.79 0.13 -0.46
C LYS A 36 -8.90 -0.61 -1.47
N LEU A 37 -8.57 -1.87 -1.22
CA LEU A 37 -7.63 -2.62 -2.07
C LEU A 37 -8.04 -2.58 -3.54
N GLY A 38 -9.29 -2.92 -3.83
CA GLY A 38 -9.79 -2.98 -5.20
C GLY A 38 -9.71 -1.63 -5.92
N ALA A 39 -10.10 -0.53 -5.25
CA ALA A 39 -10.06 0.81 -5.83
C ALA A 39 -8.61 1.28 -6.06
N LEU A 40 -7.72 1.01 -5.11
CA LEU A 40 -6.33 1.39 -5.19
C LEU A 40 -5.60 0.57 -6.26
N ALA A 41 -5.87 -0.74 -6.36
CA ALA A 41 -5.36 -1.61 -7.41
C ALA A 41 -5.81 -1.15 -8.80
N MET A 42 -7.08 -0.77 -8.95
CA MET A 42 -7.63 -0.24 -10.19
C MET A 42 -6.96 1.08 -10.58
N ARG A 43 -6.76 1.99 -9.62
CA ARG A 43 -6.08 3.28 -9.85
C ARG A 43 -4.63 3.11 -10.32
N TRP A 44 -3.93 2.11 -9.78
CA TRP A 44 -2.54 1.85 -10.13
C TRP A 44 -2.38 1.09 -11.45
N ALA A 45 -3.05 -0.07 -11.59
CA ALA A 45 -2.80 -1.00 -12.68
C ALA A 45 -3.80 -0.88 -13.84
N GLY A 46 -4.90 -0.14 -13.66
CA GLY A 46 -5.99 -0.03 -14.64
C GLY A 46 -6.84 -1.29 -14.78
N MET A 47 -6.24 -2.48 -14.79
CA MET A 47 -6.95 -3.76 -14.76
C MET A 47 -6.10 -4.78 -13.97
N PRO A 48 -6.18 -4.77 -12.63
CA PRO A 48 -5.26 -5.51 -11.79
C PRO A 48 -5.52 -7.02 -11.85
N ASN A 49 -4.45 -7.80 -12.05
CA ASN A 49 -4.49 -9.26 -11.97
C ASN A 49 -4.35 -9.75 -10.51
N LYS A 50 -4.49 -11.07 -10.29
CA LYS A 50 -4.42 -11.68 -8.96
C LYS A 50 -3.08 -11.39 -8.24
N ASN A 51 -1.97 -11.41 -8.98
CA ASN A 51 -0.65 -11.18 -8.41
C ASN A 51 -0.46 -9.71 -8.01
N GLU A 52 -0.89 -8.77 -8.85
CA GLU A 52 -0.87 -7.32 -8.56
C GLU A 52 -1.71 -6.99 -7.32
N ARG A 53 -2.92 -7.54 -7.22
CA ARG A 53 -3.76 -7.37 -6.02
C ARG A 53 -3.10 -7.94 -4.77
N ALA A 54 -2.46 -9.11 -4.87
CA ALA A 54 -1.78 -9.73 -3.74
C ALA A 54 -0.59 -8.89 -3.27
N VAL A 55 0.26 -8.41 -4.19
CA VAL A 55 1.41 -7.56 -3.84
C VAL A 55 0.96 -6.22 -3.25
N LEU A 56 -0.09 -5.60 -3.79
CA LEU A 56 -0.63 -4.36 -3.21
C LEU A 56 -1.16 -4.60 -1.80
N ARG A 57 -1.85 -5.72 -1.56
CA ARG A 57 -2.32 -6.09 -0.22
C ARG A 57 -1.15 -6.26 0.75
N GLU A 58 -0.12 -7.03 0.36
CA GLU A 58 1.08 -7.24 1.17
C GLU A 58 1.76 -5.91 1.53
N ALA A 59 1.79 -4.94 0.60
CA ALA A 59 2.31 -3.61 0.86
C ALA A 59 1.45 -2.79 1.84
N LEU A 60 0.12 -2.84 1.71
CA LEU A 60 -0.79 -2.18 2.66
C LEU A 60 -0.70 -2.82 4.06
N ASP A 61 -0.60 -4.14 4.15
CA ASP A 61 -0.42 -4.86 5.42
C ASP A 61 0.92 -4.49 6.07
N ALA A 62 2.00 -4.36 5.29
CA ALA A 62 3.30 -3.91 5.80
C ALA A 62 3.25 -2.47 6.34
N LEU A 63 2.56 -1.57 5.63
CA LEU A 63 2.33 -0.19 6.07
C LEU A 63 1.43 -0.12 7.32
N ALA A 64 0.44 -1.01 7.44
CA ALA A 64 -0.40 -1.12 8.64
C ALA A 64 0.41 -1.56 9.86
N ASN A 65 1.28 -2.58 9.70
CA ASN A 65 2.16 -3.04 10.77
C ASN A 65 3.17 -1.98 11.21
N ALA A 66 3.56 -1.06 10.31
CA ALA A 66 4.41 0.08 10.62
C ALA A 66 3.64 1.30 11.17
N GLY A 67 2.31 1.22 11.33
CA GLY A 67 1.48 2.28 11.92
C GLY A 67 1.10 3.41 10.96
N TYR A 68 1.30 3.25 9.65
CA TYR A 68 0.79 4.19 8.64
C TYR A 68 -0.71 4.01 8.40
N LEU A 69 -1.19 2.77 8.54
CA LEU A 69 -2.56 2.37 8.26
C LEU A 69 -3.18 1.65 9.45
N GLU A 70 -4.50 1.80 9.61
CA GLU A 70 -5.32 1.04 10.55
C GLU A 70 -6.30 0.18 9.75
N HIS A 71 -6.41 -1.10 10.08
CA HIS A 71 -7.41 -1.98 9.46
C HIS A 71 -8.81 -1.57 9.92
N LEU A 72 -9.71 -1.32 8.96
CA LEU A 72 -11.13 -1.08 9.24
C LEU A 72 -11.95 -2.35 9.02
N GLU A 73 -11.86 -2.92 7.81
CA GLU A 73 -12.66 -4.05 7.35
C GLU A 73 -11.83 -4.92 6.39
N GLU A 74 -12.44 -5.98 5.84
CA GLU A 74 -11.80 -6.78 4.80
C GLU A 74 -11.41 -5.88 3.61
N GLU A 75 -10.12 -5.94 3.22
CA GLU A 75 -9.54 -5.14 2.12
C GLU A 75 -9.69 -3.61 2.27
N THR A 76 -9.89 -3.10 3.49
CA THR A 76 -10.08 -1.66 3.75
C THR A 76 -9.24 -1.16 4.93
N TRP A 77 -8.51 -0.06 4.71
CA TRP A 77 -7.66 0.60 5.70
C TRP A 77 -7.99 2.08 5.83
N ARG A 78 -7.76 2.64 7.02
CA ARG A 78 -7.70 4.08 7.26
C ARG A 78 -6.26 4.54 7.30
N VAL A 79 -5.95 5.66 6.66
CA VAL A 79 -4.63 6.28 6.78
C VAL A 79 -4.53 7.02 8.11
N VAL A 80 -3.54 6.63 8.92
CA VAL A 80 -3.25 7.21 10.24
C VAL A 80 -2.27 8.37 10.11
N ARG A 81 -1.22 8.22 9.30
CA ARG A 81 -0.20 9.24 9.07
C ARG A 81 0.33 9.22 7.62
N ALA A 82 0.90 10.34 7.21
CA ALA A 82 1.60 10.47 5.94
C ALA A 82 3.00 9.82 6.03
N ALA A 83 3.57 9.53 4.86
CA ALA A 83 4.99 9.21 4.71
C ALA A 83 5.78 10.50 4.53
N GLU A 84 6.31 11.00 5.65
CA GLU A 84 7.24 12.14 5.74
C GLU A 84 8.66 11.75 5.32
#